data_AF-A0A3D1IZJ6-F1
#
_entry.id   AF-A0A3D1IZJ6-F1
#
_cell.length_a   1.000
_cell.length_b   1.000
_cell.length_c   1.000
_cell.angle_alpha   90.00
_cell.angle_beta   90.00
_cell.angle_gamma   90.00
#
_symmetry.space_group_name_H-M   'P 1'
#
loop_
_entity.id
_entity.type
_entity.pdbx_description
1 polymer ?
#
loop_
_entity_poly.entity_id
_entity_poly.type
_entity_poly.pdbx_seq_one_letter_code
_entity_poly.pdbx_strand_id
1 'polypeptide(L)'
;MRSITKLAFILSTAALLGACSSVKLDDKAKVEDRQPAAAAQDARTVAPLTTQSVDPLNDPKGVLAKRSVYFDFDAYIVKDEYKPLVEAHGKYLSANKARKVVIQGNTDERGGSEYNLALGQKRAEAV
;
A
#
# COMPACT_ATOMS: atom_id res chain seq x y z
N MET A 1 -25.35 61.77 -8.50
CA MET A 1 -24.39 61.03 -9.36
C MET A 1 -23.82 59.73 -8.73
N ARG A 2 -23.80 59.53 -7.40
CA ARG A 2 -23.30 58.28 -6.76
C ARG A 2 -24.28 57.09 -6.75
N SER A 3 -25.60 57.29 -6.91
CA SER A 3 -26.56 56.16 -7.00
C SER A 3 -26.68 55.59 -8.41
N ILE A 4 -26.47 56.42 -9.43
CA ILE A 4 -26.55 56.02 -10.86
C ILE A 4 -25.37 55.12 -11.24
N THR A 5 -24.17 55.38 -10.69
CA THR A 5 -22.99 54.50 -10.85
C THR A 5 -23.15 53.16 -10.14
N LYS A 6 -23.83 53.11 -8.98
CA LYS A 6 -24.17 51.85 -8.29
C LYS A 6 -25.24 51.06 -9.05
N LEU A 7 -26.23 51.74 -9.65
CA LEU A 7 -27.25 51.10 -10.47
C LEU A 7 -26.65 50.49 -11.75
N ALA A 8 -25.71 51.20 -12.39
CA ALA A 8 -25.00 50.71 -13.57
C ALA A 8 -24.09 49.50 -13.26
N PHE A 9 -23.49 49.45 -12.06
CA PHE A 9 -22.64 48.34 -11.65
C PHE A 9 -23.44 47.06 -11.33
N ILE A 10 -24.63 47.19 -10.76
CA ILE A 10 -25.55 46.07 -10.47
C ILE A 10 -26.17 45.52 -11.77
N LEU A 11 -26.50 46.39 -12.73
CA LEU A 11 -27.05 45.97 -14.02
C LEU A 11 -26.00 45.22 -14.87
N SER A 12 -24.73 45.63 -14.78
CA SER A 12 -23.60 44.97 -15.45
C SER A 12 -23.31 43.57 -14.91
N THR A 13 -23.43 43.36 -13.58
CA THR A 13 -23.20 42.04 -12.96
C THR A 13 -24.33 41.04 -13.24
N ALA A 14 -25.58 41.49 -13.36
CA ALA A 14 -26.71 40.62 -13.71
C ALA A 14 -26.65 40.11 -15.16
N ALA A 15 -26.05 40.85 -16.09
CA ALA A 15 -25.91 40.46 -17.49
C ALA A 15 -24.86 39.36 -17.73
N LEU A 16 -23.93 39.13 -16.79
CA LEU A 16 -22.84 38.15 -16.91
C LEU A 16 -23.22 36.74 -16.43
N LEU A 17 -24.35 36.55 -15.75
CA LEU A 17 -24.81 35.23 -15.28
C LEU A 17 -25.80 34.52 -16.23
N GLY A 18 -26.17 35.14 -17.36
CA GLY A 18 -27.13 34.58 -18.32
C GLY A 18 -26.56 33.83 -19.52
N ALA A 19 -25.24 33.68 -19.63
CA ALA A 19 -24.59 33.19 -20.86
C ALA A 19 -24.31 31.68 -20.89
N CYS A 20 -24.95 30.87 -20.04
CA CYS A 20 -24.81 29.41 -20.06
C CYS A 20 -26.14 28.68 -19.75
N SER A 21 -27.14 28.75 -20.63
CA SER A 21 -28.14 27.68 -20.79
C SER A 21 -29.04 27.93 -21.99
N SER A 22 -28.72 27.32 -23.12
CA SER A 22 -29.67 27.10 -24.23
C SER A 22 -29.11 26.01 -25.15
N VAL A 23 -29.14 24.75 -24.70
CA VAL A 23 -29.07 23.62 -25.63
C VAL A 23 -30.48 23.41 -26.16
N LYS A 24 -30.68 23.59 -27.47
CA LYS A 24 -31.89 23.15 -28.16
C LYS A 24 -31.87 21.62 -28.17
N LEU A 25 -32.73 20.99 -27.38
CA LEU A 25 -33.07 19.57 -27.55
C LEU A 25 -34.14 19.48 -28.64
N ASP A 26 -33.73 19.46 -29.90
CA ASP A 26 -34.41 18.75 -30.98
C ASP A 26 -33.65 19.03 -32.27
N ASP A 27 -32.72 18.14 -32.59
CA ASP A 27 -32.41 17.80 -33.97
C ASP A 27 -31.81 16.40 -33.98
N LYS A 28 -32.54 15.47 -34.60
CA LYS A 28 -32.07 14.10 -34.79
C LYS A 28 -30.81 14.14 -35.64
N ALA A 29 -29.66 13.86 -35.03
CA ALA A 29 -28.44 13.62 -35.77
C ALA A 29 -28.66 12.40 -36.69
N LYS A 30 -28.67 12.65 -38.00
CA LYS A 30 -28.45 11.62 -39.01
C LYS A 30 -27.09 10.99 -38.70
N VAL A 31 -27.09 9.70 -38.36
CA VAL A 31 -25.86 8.93 -38.21
C VAL A 31 -25.26 8.82 -39.61
N GLU A 32 -24.27 9.66 -39.89
CA GLU A 32 -23.38 9.46 -41.02
C GLU A 32 -22.33 8.43 -40.56
N ASP A 33 -22.30 7.26 -41.20
CA ASP A 33 -21.23 6.28 -40.99
C ASP A 33 -19.90 6.90 -41.43
N ARG A 34 -19.15 7.41 -40.45
CA ARG A 34 -17.76 7.82 -40.66
C ARG A 34 -16.91 6.55 -40.59
N GLN A 35 -16.59 6.01 -41.77
CA GLN A 35 -15.50 5.07 -41.96
C GLN A 35 -14.28 5.56 -41.16
N PRO A 36 -13.69 4.74 -40.26
CA PRO A 36 -12.60 5.21 -39.43
C PRO A 36 -11.40 5.50 -40.32
N ALA A 37 -11.08 6.79 -40.48
CA ALA A 37 -9.76 7.20 -40.92
C ALA A 37 -8.76 6.67 -39.89
N ALA A 38 -7.74 5.96 -40.38
CA ALA A 38 -6.73 5.29 -39.59
C ALA A 38 -6.31 6.16 -38.39
N ALA A 39 -6.56 5.63 -37.19
CA ALA A 39 -6.02 6.20 -35.97
C ALA A 39 -4.51 6.32 -36.16
N ALA A 40 -3.99 7.55 -36.11
CA ALA A 40 -2.57 7.78 -35.97
C ALA A 40 -2.13 7.05 -34.70
N GLN A 41 -1.49 5.90 -34.89
CA GLN A 41 -0.98 5.10 -33.79
C GLN A 41 0.13 5.91 -33.13
N ASP A 42 -0.11 6.33 -31.89
CA ASP A 42 0.91 6.90 -31.02
C ASP A 42 2.02 5.84 -30.88
N ALA A 43 3.15 6.04 -31.56
CA ALA A 43 4.25 5.09 -31.69
C ALA A 43 5.12 5.01 -30.41
N ARG A 44 4.54 5.27 -29.25
CA ARG A 44 5.22 5.06 -27.96
C ARG A 44 5.11 3.58 -27.62
N THR A 45 6.22 2.87 -27.83
CA THR A 45 6.41 1.50 -27.38
C THR A 45 6.24 1.45 -25.87
N VAL A 46 5.06 1.05 -25.40
CA VAL A 46 4.83 0.73 -23.99
C VAL A 46 5.54 -0.60 -23.73
N ALA A 47 6.80 -0.52 -23.30
CA ALA A 47 7.51 -1.70 -22.85
C ALA A 47 6.76 -2.26 -21.62
N PRO A 48 6.35 -3.53 -21.60
CA PRO A 48 5.77 -4.11 -20.41
C PRO A 48 6.82 -4.07 -19.30
N LEU A 49 6.51 -3.32 -18.24
CA LEU A 49 7.28 -3.35 -17.01
C LEU A 49 7.07 -4.74 -16.40
N THR A 50 8.08 -5.60 -16.49
CA THR A 50 8.12 -6.83 -15.69
C THR A 50 8.15 -6.42 -14.24
N THR A 51 7.01 -6.47 -13.56
CA THR A 51 6.95 -6.39 -12.10
C THR A 51 7.77 -7.56 -11.58
N GLN A 52 8.98 -7.29 -11.09
CA GLN A 52 9.75 -8.33 -10.41
C GLN A 52 8.88 -8.87 -9.28
N SER A 53 8.77 -10.20 -9.22
CA SER A 53 8.12 -10.90 -8.12
C SER A 53 8.65 -10.32 -6.81
N VAL A 54 7.83 -9.54 -6.12
CA VAL A 54 8.21 -8.96 -4.83
C VAL A 54 8.40 -10.13 -3.89
N ASP A 55 9.62 -10.29 -3.39
CA ASP A 55 9.91 -11.31 -2.38
C ASP A 55 8.86 -11.20 -1.26
N PRO A 56 8.14 -12.28 -0.91
CA PRO A 56 7.13 -12.27 0.14
C PRO A 56 7.62 -11.70 1.48
N LEU A 57 8.92 -11.71 1.74
CA LEU A 57 9.52 -11.10 2.93
C LEU A 57 9.48 -9.57 2.93
N ASN A 58 9.37 -8.94 1.75
CA ASN A 58 9.35 -7.49 1.55
C ASN A 58 7.93 -6.90 1.57
N ASP A 59 6.88 -7.73 1.68
CA ASP A 59 5.51 -7.23 1.82
C ASP A 59 5.27 -6.76 3.28
N PRO A 60 5.06 -5.46 3.54
CA PRO A 60 4.86 -4.94 4.89
C PRO A 60 3.54 -5.41 5.54
N LYS A 61 2.57 -5.90 4.76
CA LYS A 61 1.29 -6.40 5.27
C LYS A 61 1.29 -7.92 5.44
N GLY A 62 2.34 -8.60 4.97
CA GLY A 62 2.46 -10.05 5.04
C GLY A 62 2.76 -10.57 6.45
N VAL A 63 2.46 -11.85 6.68
CA VAL A 63 2.81 -12.53 7.96
C VAL A 63 4.33 -12.53 8.20
N LEU A 64 5.11 -12.60 7.12
CA LEU A 64 6.59 -12.57 7.14
C LEU A 64 7.18 -11.20 7.51
N ALA A 65 6.35 -10.15 7.58
CA ALA A 65 6.78 -8.86 8.12
C ALA A 65 6.95 -8.90 9.64
N LYS A 66 6.21 -9.78 10.33
CA LYS A 66 6.31 -9.96 11.79
C LYS A 66 7.43 -10.94 12.11
N ARG A 67 8.47 -10.48 12.82
CA ARG A 67 9.71 -11.25 13.07
C ARG A 67 10.07 -11.40 14.54
N SER A 68 9.15 -11.05 15.43
CA SER A 68 9.36 -11.07 16.87
C SER A 68 8.41 -12.05 17.54
N VAL A 69 8.94 -12.90 18.41
CA VAL A 69 8.21 -13.82 19.29
C VAL A 69 8.42 -13.34 20.72
N TYR A 70 7.35 -13.13 21.47
CA TYR A 70 7.41 -12.69 22.86
C TYR A 70 7.17 -13.86 23.81
N PHE A 71 7.79 -13.78 24.99
CA PHE A 71 7.74 -14.82 26.02
C PHE A 71 7.18 -14.25 27.31
N ASP A 72 6.59 -15.13 28.13
CA ASP A 72 6.22 -14.77 29.49
C ASP A 72 7.46 -14.63 30.38
N PHE A 73 7.23 -14.09 31.58
CA PHE A 73 8.27 -13.98 32.60
C PHE A 73 8.85 -15.36 32.91
N ASP A 74 10.19 -15.42 32.93
CA ASP A 74 10.96 -16.64 33.20
C ASP A 74 10.64 -17.86 32.32
N ALA A 75 10.07 -17.61 31.13
CA ALA A 75 9.66 -18.66 30.20
C ALA A 75 10.49 -18.62 28.90
N TYR A 76 10.63 -19.80 28.30
CA TYR A 76 11.20 -20.02 26.96
C TYR A 76 10.28 -20.86 26.06
N ILE A 77 9.04 -21.10 26.50
CA ILE A 77 8.03 -21.83 25.72
C ILE A 77 7.41 -20.88 24.70
N VAL A 78 7.43 -21.27 23.42
CA VAL A 78 6.76 -20.51 22.35
C VAL A 78 5.25 -20.69 22.50
N LYS A 79 4.54 -19.58 22.65
CA LYS A 79 3.07 -19.57 22.78
C LYS A 79 2.40 -20.06 21.48
N ASP A 80 1.22 -20.67 21.63
CA ASP A 80 0.47 -21.22 20.49
C ASP A 80 0.13 -20.16 19.42
N GLU A 81 -0.09 -18.92 19.83
CA GLU A 81 -0.32 -17.78 18.93
C GLU A 81 0.84 -17.50 17.96
N TYR A 82 2.08 -17.89 18.32
CA TYR A 82 3.26 -17.70 17.48
C TYR A 82 3.57 -18.90 16.59
N LYS A 83 2.96 -20.08 16.83
CA LYS A 83 3.19 -21.27 16.00
C LYS A 83 2.94 -21.02 14.50
N PRO A 84 1.84 -20.36 14.07
CA PRO A 84 1.62 -20.08 12.66
C PRO A 84 2.67 -19.13 12.06
N LEU A 85 3.21 -18.21 12.87
CA LEU A 85 4.25 -17.27 12.43
C LEU A 85 5.57 -17.98 12.20
N VAL A 86 5.99 -18.84 13.13
CA VAL A 86 7.22 -19.65 13.01
C VAL A 86 7.10 -20.60 11.83
N GLU A 87 5.95 -21.27 11.66
CA GLU A 87 5.71 -22.17 10.54
C GLU A 87 5.77 -21.43 9.19
N ALA A 88 5.21 -20.23 9.08
CA ALA A 88 5.29 -19.42 7.87
C ALA A 88 6.74 -19.07 7.49
N HIS A 89 7.57 -18.68 8.48
CA HIS A 89 8.98 -18.41 8.25
C HIS A 89 9.77 -19.68 7.90
N GLY A 90 9.48 -20.81 8.58
CA GLY A 90 10.10 -22.10 8.28
C GLY A 90 9.80 -22.58 6.87
N LYS A 91 8.54 -22.44 6.42
CA LYS A 91 8.13 -22.71 5.02
C LYS A 91 8.86 -21.81 4.04
N TYR A 92 8.94 -20.51 4.33
CA TYR A 92 9.65 -19.55 3.48
C TYR A 92 11.14 -19.89 3.34
N LEU A 93 11.84 -20.18 4.44
CA LEU A 93 13.26 -20.53 4.41
C LEU A 93 13.53 -21.87 3.74
N SER A 94 12.62 -22.84 3.91
CA SER A 94 12.71 -24.15 3.23
C SER A 94 12.61 -24.03 1.71
N ALA A 95 11.76 -23.12 1.23
CA ALA A 95 11.63 -22.81 -0.20
C ALA A 95 12.80 -21.96 -0.72
N ASN A 96 13.44 -21.16 0.14
CA ASN A 96 14.50 -20.21 -0.22
C ASN A 96 15.84 -20.56 0.44
N LYS A 97 16.42 -21.71 0.09
CA LYS A 97 17.64 -22.25 0.72
C LYS A 97 18.88 -21.34 0.69
N ALA A 98 18.92 -20.36 -0.22
CA ALA A 98 19.98 -19.36 -0.26
C ALA A 98 19.88 -18.33 0.88
N ARG A 99 18.74 -18.24 1.56
CA ARG A 99 18.48 -17.29 2.64
C ARG A 99 18.96 -17.87 3.97
N LYS A 100 19.64 -17.01 4.72
CA LYS A 100 20.11 -17.28 6.07
C LYS A 100 19.42 -16.33 7.03
N VAL A 101 19.14 -16.82 8.23
CA VAL A 101 18.56 -16.02 9.32
C VAL A 101 19.40 -16.23 10.58
N VAL A 102 19.36 -15.24 11.46
CA VAL A 102 19.95 -15.33 12.81
C VAL A 102 18.80 -15.13 13.78
N ILE A 103 18.64 -16.07 14.70
CA ILE A 103 17.63 -15.99 15.76
C ILE A 103 18.32 -15.40 16.99
N GLN A 104 17.84 -14.24 17.44
CA GLN A 104 18.40 -13.52 18.58
C GLN A 104 17.42 -13.60 19.75
N GLY A 105 17.81 -14.33 20.79
CA GLY A 105 17.04 -14.39 22.03
C GLY A 105 17.40 -13.26 22.97
N ASN A 106 16.39 -12.55 23.45
CA ASN A 106 16.55 -11.40 24.35
C ASN A 106 15.82 -11.65 25.67
N THR A 107 16.25 -10.96 26.72
CA THR A 107 15.62 -10.94 28.03
C THR A 107 15.39 -9.51 28.49
N ASP A 108 14.57 -9.36 29.53
CA ASP A 108 14.53 -8.11 30.27
C ASP A 108 15.75 -8.01 31.24
N GLU A 109 15.86 -6.88 31.94
CA GLU A 109 17.00 -6.56 32.81
C GLU A 109 16.98 -7.28 34.16
N ARG A 110 15.89 -8.00 34.50
CA ARG A 110 15.76 -8.64 35.82
C ARG A 110 16.60 -9.91 35.87
N GLY A 111 17.34 -10.09 36.97
CA GLY A 111 18.22 -11.25 37.17
C GLY A 111 19.68 -10.99 36.78
N GLY A 112 20.52 -12.02 36.93
CA GLY A 112 21.95 -11.93 36.61
C GLY A 112 22.24 -11.99 35.11
N SER A 113 23.36 -11.41 34.69
CA SER A 113 23.78 -11.40 33.28
C SER A 113 23.94 -12.80 32.70
N GLU A 114 24.55 -13.72 33.45
CA GLU A 114 24.77 -15.10 33.05
C GLU A 114 23.46 -15.87 32.92
N TYR A 115 22.52 -15.60 33.83
CA TYR A 115 21.18 -16.19 33.79
C TYR A 115 20.43 -15.75 32.53
N ASN A 116 20.43 -14.44 32.28
CA ASN A 116 19.78 -13.83 31.13
C ASN A 116 20.42 -14.24 29.80
N LEU A 117 21.74 -14.42 29.77
CA LEU A 117 22.43 -14.96 28.60
C LEU A 117 21.96 -16.40 28.30
N ALA A 118 21.89 -17.25 29.32
CA ALA A 118 21.41 -18.62 29.16
C ALA A 118 19.93 -18.69 28.78
N LEU A 119 19.07 -17.85 29.37
CA LEU A 119 17.65 -17.78 29.05
C LEU A 119 17.42 -17.25 27.63
N GLY A 120 18.18 -16.24 27.20
CA GLY A 120 18.18 -15.74 25.83
C GLY A 120 18.55 -16.84 24.83
N GLN A 121 19.62 -17.59 25.11
CA GLN A 121 20.02 -18.73 24.27
C GLN A 121 18.91 -19.79 24.15
N LYS A 122 18.29 -20.18 25.28
CA LYS A 122 17.17 -21.13 25.28
C LYS A 122 15.96 -20.64 24.47
N ARG A 123 15.66 -19.33 24.52
CA ARG A 123 14.59 -18.72 23.73
C ARG A 123 14.88 -18.76 22.23
N ALA A 124 16.15 -18.57 21.85
CA ALA A 124 16.58 -18.70 20.46
C ALA A 124 16.52 -20.14 19.96
N GLU A 125 16.88 -21.12 20.80
CA GLU A 125 16.81 -22.55 20.47
C GLU A 125 15.37 -23.09 20.40
N ALA A 126 14.44 -22.47 21.13
CA ALA A 126 13.03 -22.84 21.12
C ALA A 126 12.27 -22.39 19.86
N VAL A 127 12.81 -21.42 19.10
CA VAL A 127 12.20 -20.83 17.90
C VAL A 127 12.82 -21.44 16.64
#